data_AF-A0A6G0HE98-F1
#
_entry.id   AF-A0A6G0HE98-F1
#
_cell.length_a   1.000
_cell.length_b   1.000
_cell.length_c   1.000
_cell.angle_alpha   90.00
_cell.angle_beta   90.00
_cell.angle_gamma   90.00
#
_symmetry.space_group_name_H-M   'P 1'
#
loop_
_entity.id
_entity.type
_entity.pdbx_description
1 polymer ?
#
loop_
_entity_poly.entity_id
_entity_poly.type
_entity_poly.pdbx_seq_one_letter_code
_entity_poly.pdbx_strand_id
1 'polypeptide(L)'
;MGQTAIESLHTEICKSILRVQRNTPSNGCRAELGQFPLLIRIQKRAIKFYQHLKASEPSSYHYKAPQCQEESKEGSPLSQLVHRISANSSGHQDRPYTIRLHQIRTKEKDNYINYWTSATKTQSKLQCYSALNRRYCMADYLSCVTDPRLRKTLAMYRLSSHSLAIETGRHRQDLLPREDQTVPTAHNARWRTELHFLTSCSYTRTLETHIFHKLRNTEGL
;
A
#
# COMPACT_ATOMS: atom_id res chain seq x y z
N MET A 1 -3.74 0.56 -13.79
CA MET A 1 -4.88 -0.12 -13.14
C MET A 1 -5.99 0.89 -12.97
N GLY A 2 -7.15 0.72 -13.62
CA GLY A 2 -8.28 1.63 -13.45
C GLY A 2 -8.81 1.58 -12.02
N GLN A 3 -9.06 2.74 -11.41
CA GLN A 3 -9.66 2.82 -10.08
C GLN A 3 -11.13 2.39 -10.16
N THR A 4 -11.43 1.21 -9.64
CA THR A 4 -12.82 0.78 -9.43
C THR A 4 -13.36 1.44 -8.17
N ALA A 5 -14.68 1.65 -8.08
CA ALA A 5 -15.32 2.27 -6.91
C ALA A 5 -14.95 1.57 -5.59
N ILE A 6 -14.80 0.24 -5.61
CA ILE A 6 -14.40 -0.55 -4.44
C ILE A 6 -12.93 -0.30 -4.03
N GLU A 7 -12.03 -0.11 -4.99
CA GLU A 7 -10.63 0.23 -4.69
C GLU A 7 -10.52 1.65 -4.15
N SER A 8 -11.33 2.58 -4.67
CA SER A 8 -11.43 3.95 -4.16
C SER A 8 -11.93 3.97 -2.71
N LEU A 9 -13.01 3.24 -2.42
CA LEU A 9 -13.50 3.08 -1.04
C LEU A 9 -12.41 2.51 -0.12
N HIS A 10 -11.70 1.47 -0.56
CA HIS A 10 -10.59 0.91 0.20
C HIS A 10 -9.48 1.93 0.48
N THR A 11 -9.13 2.77 -0.50
CA THR A 11 -8.14 3.84 -0.25
C THR A 11 -8.63 4.89 0.74
N GLU A 12 -9.91 5.27 0.70
CA GLU A 12 -10.47 6.23 1.65
C GLU A 12 -10.52 5.65 3.08
N ILE A 13 -10.85 4.37 3.22
CA ILE A 13 -10.75 3.66 4.50
C ILE A 13 -9.30 3.67 5.02
N CYS A 14 -8.32 3.40 4.16
CA CYS A 14 -6.91 3.45 4.56
C CYS A 14 -6.51 4.84 5.09
N LYS A 15 -6.89 5.91 4.39
CA LYS A 15 -6.63 7.29 4.81
C LYS A 15 -7.33 7.64 6.13
N SER A 16 -8.58 7.18 6.28
CA SER A 16 -9.37 7.38 7.50
C SER A 16 -8.73 6.70 8.72
N ILE A 17 -8.28 5.46 8.59
CA ILE A 17 -7.57 4.72 9.65
C ILE A 17 -6.31 5.48 10.09
N LEU A 18 -5.53 5.97 9.13
CA LEU A 18 -4.30 6.73 9.39
C LEU A 18 -4.57 8.18 9.84
N ARG A 19 -5.82 8.66 9.72
CA ARG A 19 -6.26 10.03 10.05
C ARG A 19 -5.46 11.10 9.27
N VAL A 20 -5.13 10.82 8.02
CA VAL A 20 -4.41 11.72 7.09
C VAL A 20 -5.38 12.47 6.17
N GLN A 21 -4.88 13.45 5.41
CA GLN A 21 -5.68 14.26 4.52
C GLN A 21 -6.19 13.45 3.30
N ARG A 22 -7.30 13.88 2.68
CA ARG A 22 -7.86 13.19 1.50
C ARG A 22 -6.91 13.20 0.30
N ASN A 23 -6.04 14.21 0.19
CA ASN A 23 -5.05 14.37 -0.89
C ASN A 23 -3.75 13.58 -0.66
N THR A 24 -3.62 12.84 0.45
CA THR A 24 -2.44 12.02 0.75
C THR A 24 -2.32 10.88 -0.28
N PRO A 25 -1.12 10.57 -0.79
CA PRO A 25 -0.93 9.52 -1.78
C PRO A 25 -1.47 8.15 -1.30
N SER A 26 -2.42 7.59 -2.04
CA SER A 26 -3.12 6.35 -1.67
C SER A 26 -2.19 5.13 -1.59
N ASN A 27 -1.17 5.06 -2.45
CA ASN A 27 -0.16 4.00 -2.45
C ASN A 27 0.71 4.05 -1.18
N GLY A 28 1.05 5.25 -0.68
CA GLY A 28 1.72 5.43 0.61
C GLY A 28 0.84 4.96 1.78
N CYS A 29 -0.43 5.37 1.80
CA CYS A 29 -1.39 4.98 2.84
C CYS A 29 -1.57 3.46 2.92
N ARG A 30 -1.71 2.81 1.76
CA ARG A 30 -1.80 1.35 1.67
C ARG A 30 -0.55 0.67 2.21
N ALA A 31 0.63 1.17 1.85
CA ALA A 31 1.90 0.63 2.29
C ALA A 31 2.13 0.81 3.80
N GLU A 32 1.68 1.92 4.40
CA GLU A 32 1.67 2.13 5.85
C GLU A 32 0.86 1.06 6.59
N LEU A 33 -0.29 0.67 6.06
CA LEU A 33 -1.15 -0.36 6.64
C LEU A 33 -0.82 -1.79 6.16
N GLY A 34 0.19 -1.97 5.29
CA GLY A 34 0.49 -3.26 4.66
C GLY A 34 -0.64 -3.82 3.78
N GLN A 35 -1.53 -2.96 3.27
CA GLN A 35 -2.73 -3.36 2.54
C GLN A 35 -2.52 -3.37 1.03
N PHE A 36 -2.64 -4.55 0.43
CA PHE A 36 -2.65 -4.72 -1.02
C PHE A 36 -4.01 -4.32 -1.63
N PRO A 37 -4.10 -4.09 -2.95
CA PRO A 37 -5.39 -3.95 -3.64
C PRO A 37 -6.34 -5.11 -3.32
N LEU A 38 -7.61 -4.77 -3.09
CA LEU A 38 -8.66 -5.75 -2.81
C LEU A 38 -8.84 -6.70 -3.98
N LEU A 39 -8.57 -6.24 -5.19
CA LEU A 39 -8.60 -7.03 -6.42
C LEU A 39 -7.82 -8.33 -6.29
N ILE A 40 -6.65 -8.33 -5.64
CA ILE A 40 -5.84 -9.54 -5.44
C ILE A 40 -6.60 -10.57 -4.59
N ARG A 41 -7.31 -10.12 -3.55
CA ARG A 41 -8.16 -10.99 -2.70
C ARG A 41 -9.39 -11.47 -3.45
N ILE A 42 -10.02 -10.61 -4.25
CA ILE A 42 -11.21 -10.93 -5.05
C ILE A 42 -10.86 -11.99 -6.10
N GLN A 43 -9.78 -11.80 -6.85
CA GLN A 43 -9.26 -12.76 -7.83
C GLN A 43 -8.97 -14.11 -7.18
N LYS A 44 -8.31 -14.13 -6.01
CA LYS A 44 -8.08 -15.37 -5.24
C LYS A 44 -9.39 -16.11 -4.94
N ARG A 45 -10.43 -15.39 -4.50
CA ARG A 45 -11.74 -15.98 -4.19
C ARG A 45 -12.45 -16.49 -5.45
N ALA A 46 -12.40 -15.72 -6.54
CA ALA A 46 -12.96 -16.09 -7.83
C ALA A 46 -12.33 -17.40 -8.35
N ILE A 47 -11.00 -17.52 -8.32
CA ILE A 47 -10.31 -18.76 -8.73
C ILE A 47 -10.71 -19.94 -7.85
N LYS A 48 -10.74 -19.77 -6.52
CA LYS A 48 -11.17 -20.85 -5.62
C LYS A 48 -12.59 -21.31 -5.91
N PHE A 49 -13.50 -20.36 -6.13
CA PHE A 49 -14.88 -20.66 -6.45
C PHE A 49 -14.98 -21.39 -7.79
N TYR A 50 -14.28 -20.93 -8.82
CA TYR A 50 -14.21 -21.61 -10.12
C TYR A 50 -13.68 -23.05 -10.01
N GLN A 51 -12.60 -23.26 -9.25
CA GLN A 51 -12.05 -24.60 -9.00
C GLN A 51 -13.06 -25.50 -8.29
N HIS A 52 -13.79 -24.97 -7.31
CA HIS A 52 -14.84 -25.70 -6.62
C HIS A 52 -15.99 -26.11 -7.56
N LEU A 53 -16.44 -25.21 -8.45
CA LEU A 53 -17.48 -25.53 -9.43
C LEU A 53 -17.03 -26.66 -10.36
N LYS A 54 -15.79 -26.63 -10.87
CA LYS A 54 -15.26 -27.66 -11.77
C LYS A 54 -14.97 -29.00 -11.07
N ALA A 55 -14.73 -28.99 -9.76
CA ALA A 55 -14.50 -30.19 -8.95
C ALA A 55 -15.79 -30.78 -8.34
N SER A 56 -16.94 -30.09 -8.50
CA SER A 56 -18.22 -30.55 -7.99
C SER A 56 -18.73 -31.77 -8.77
N GLU A 57 -19.62 -32.56 -8.16
CA GLU A 57 -20.22 -33.72 -8.81
C GLU A 57 -20.99 -33.33 -10.09
N PRO A 58 -20.87 -34.09 -11.20
CA PRO A 58 -21.53 -33.76 -12.46
C PRO A 58 -23.06 -33.66 -12.38
N SER A 59 -23.67 -34.38 -11.43
CA SER A 59 -25.11 -34.36 -11.18
C SER A 59 -25.58 -33.04 -10.56
N SER A 60 -24.70 -32.35 -9.83
CA SER A 60 -24.99 -31.14 -9.06
C SER A 60 -25.24 -29.92 -9.95
N TYR A 61 -26.15 -29.04 -9.50
CA TYR A 61 -26.37 -27.74 -10.13
C TYR A 61 -25.10 -26.87 -10.13
N HIS A 62 -24.20 -27.03 -9.17
CA HIS A 62 -22.93 -26.29 -9.12
C HIS A 62 -22.03 -26.60 -10.32
N TYR A 63 -22.03 -27.85 -10.80
CA TYR A 63 -21.25 -28.26 -11.96
C TYR A 63 -21.94 -27.87 -13.27
N LYS A 64 -23.26 -28.02 -13.36
CA LYS A 64 -24.05 -27.74 -14.57
C LYS A 64 -24.17 -26.25 -14.88
N ALA A 65 -24.39 -25.40 -13.87
CA ALA A 65 -24.59 -23.96 -14.05
C ALA A 65 -23.47 -23.26 -14.86
N PRO A 66 -22.17 -23.46 -14.57
CA PRO A 66 -21.10 -22.86 -15.37
C PRO A 66 -21.02 -23.44 -16.78
N GLN A 67 -21.37 -24.72 -17.01
CA GLN A 67 -21.39 -25.30 -18.37
C GLN A 67 -22.43 -24.61 -19.25
N CYS A 68 -23.67 -24.46 -18.74
CA CYS A 68 -24.72 -23.75 -19.45
C CYS A 68 -24.33 -22.29 -19.78
N GLN A 69 -23.58 -21.63 -18.89
CA GLN A 69 -23.13 -20.27 -19.11
C GLN A 69 -21.93 -20.18 -20.08
N GLU A 70 -21.06 -21.19 -20.10
CA GLU A 70 -19.94 -21.30 -21.04
C GLU A 70 -20.40 -21.58 -22.48
N GLU A 71 -21.56 -22.23 -22.65
CA GLU A 71 -22.21 -22.44 -23.96
C GLU A 71 -22.85 -21.17 -24.56
N SER A 72 -23.01 -20.11 -23.76
CA SER A 72 -23.55 -18.84 -24.23
C SER A 72 -22.51 -18.06 -25.08
N LYS A 73 -22.99 -17.25 -26.04
CA LYS A 73 -22.11 -16.43 -26.91
C LYS A 73 -21.22 -15.45 -26.12
N GLU A 74 -21.67 -14.99 -24.96
CA GLU A 74 -20.92 -14.06 -24.10
C GLU A 74 -19.98 -14.79 -23.13
N GLY A 75 -20.22 -16.07 -22.82
CA GLY A 75 -19.47 -16.85 -21.86
C GLY A 75 -19.61 -16.38 -20.41
N SER A 76 -19.10 -17.15 -19.44
CA SER A 76 -19.14 -16.76 -18.02
C SER A 76 -18.08 -15.68 -17.71
N PRO A 77 -18.45 -14.52 -17.13
CA PRO A 77 -17.48 -13.50 -16.69
C PRO A 77 -16.44 -14.05 -15.70
N LEU A 78 -16.84 -15.04 -14.89
CA LEU A 78 -15.94 -15.74 -13.99
C LEU A 78 -14.90 -16.55 -14.76
N SER A 79 -15.32 -17.36 -15.72
CA SER A 79 -14.42 -18.16 -16.56
C SER A 79 -13.45 -17.24 -17.31
N GLN A 80 -13.95 -16.16 -17.93
CA GLN A 80 -13.11 -15.16 -18.61
C GLN A 80 -12.05 -14.55 -17.67
N LEU A 81 -12.45 -14.17 -16.45
CA LEU A 81 -11.51 -13.64 -15.45
C LEU A 81 -10.43 -14.67 -15.12
N VAL A 82 -10.81 -15.93 -14.88
CA VAL A 82 -9.87 -17.01 -14.54
C VAL A 82 -8.92 -17.32 -15.70
N HIS A 83 -9.42 -17.37 -16.94
CA HIS A 83 -8.59 -17.57 -18.13
C HIS A 83 -7.59 -16.42 -18.32
N ARG A 84 -8.01 -15.17 -18.14
CA ARG A 84 -7.13 -14.00 -18.22
C ARG A 84 -6.00 -14.05 -17.18
N ILE A 85 -6.35 -14.39 -15.94
CA ILE A 85 -5.35 -14.49 -14.87
C ILE A 85 -4.38 -15.65 -15.15
N SER A 86 -4.90 -16.77 -15.67
CA SER A 86 -4.09 -17.94 -16.01
C SER A 86 -3.13 -17.65 -17.16
N ALA A 87 -3.61 -17.03 -18.25
CA ALA A 87 -2.81 -16.63 -19.40
C ALA A 87 -1.66 -15.67 -19.00
N ASN A 88 -1.93 -14.74 -18.09
CA ASN A 88 -0.89 -13.82 -17.58
C ASN A 88 0.13 -14.52 -16.66
N SER A 89 -0.19 -15.71 -16.14
CA SER A 89 0.61 -16.41 -15.14
C SER A 89 1.59 -17.40 -15.76
N SER A 90 1.17 -18.13 -16.79
CA SER A 90 1.96 -19.14 -17.50
C SER A 90 2.48 -18.60 -18.82
N GLY A 91 3.80 -18.43 -18.95
CA GLY A 91 4.41 -18.42 -20.28
C GLY A 91 4.14 -19.76 -20.96
N HIS A 92 3.57 -19.72 -22.17
CA HIS A 92 3.30 -20.82 -23.10
C HIS A 92 3.76 -22.21 -22.64
N GLN A 93 2.86 -23.03 -22.06
CA GLN A 93 3.01 -24.50 -22.07
C GLN A 93 1.65 -25.22 -21.93
N ASP A 94 1.47 -26.20 -22.80
CA ASP A 94 0.29 -27.01 -23.15
C ASP A 94 -0.20 -28.03 -22.11
N ARG A 95 -0.10 -27.75 -20.80
CA ARG A 95 -0.52 -28.74 -19.76
C ARG A 95 -1.92 -28.47 -19.20
N PRO A 96 -2.69 -29.54 -18.86
CA PRO A 96 -4.04 -29.39 -18.34
C PRO A 96 -4.05 -28.54 -17.07
N TYR A 97 -4.84 -27.47 -17.13
CA TYR A 97 -4.91 -26.31 -16.23
C TYR A 97 -5.09 -26.67 -14.76
N THR A 98 -3.99 -26.95 -14.05
CA THR A 98 -3.98 -26.85 -12.58
C THR A 98 -3.49 -25.46 -12.19
N ILE A 99 -4.43 -24.54 -12.06
CA ILE A 99 -4.19 -23.17 -11.62
C ILE A 99 -3.57 -23.22 -10.21
N ARG A 100 -2.26 -23.06 -10.12
CA ARG A 100 -1.53 -23.03 -8.85
C ARG A 100 -1.81 -21.70 -8.15
N LEU A 101 -2.91 -21.65 -7.41
CA LEU A 101 -3.43 -20.46 -6.73
C LEU A 101 -2.37 -19.72 -5.90
N HIS A 102 -1.47 -20.48 -5.26
CA HIS A 102 -0.36 -19.91 -4.50
C HIS A 102 0.56 -19.04 -5.37
N GLN A 103 0.97 -19.54 -6.54
CA GLN A 103 1.90 -18.86 -7.44
C GLN A 103 1.29 -17.59 -8.00
N ILE A 104 0.02 -17.62 -8.39
CA ILE A 104 -0.71 -16.45 -8.90
C ILE A 104 -0.79 -15.37 -7.83
N ARG A 105 -1.15 -15.74 -6.59
CA ARG A 105 -1.23 -14.78 -5.49
C ARG A 105 0.12 -14.13 -5.21
N THR A 106 1.19 -14.93 -5.19
CA THR A 106 2.54 -14.42 -4.93
C THR A 106 2.97 -13.49 -6.07
N LYS A 107 2.80 -13.91 -7.33
CA LYS A 107 3.09 -13.10 -8.51
C LYS A 107 2.34 -11.76 -8.52
N GLU A 108 1.03 -11.76 -8.25
CA GLU A 108 0.23 -10.53 -8.20
C GLU A 108 0.70 -9.57 -7.09
N LYS A 109 1.09 -10.11 -5.92
CA LYS A 109 1.68 -9.31 -4.85
C LYS A 109 3.03 -8.75 -5.24
N ASP A 110 3.90 -9.54 -5.85
CA ASP A 110 5.23 -9.12 -6.27
C ASP A 110 5.14 -8.05 -7.37
N ASN A 111 4.27 -8.25 -8.35
CA ASN A 111 3.93 -7.26 -9.38
C ASN A 111 3.49 -5.93 -8.74
N TYR A 112 2.63 -6.01 -7.72
CA TYR A 112 2.17 -4.82 -7.00
C TYR A 112 3.29 -4.14 -6.19
N ILE A 113 4.17 -4.91 -5.54
CA ILE A 113 5.33 -4.36 -4.81
C ILE A 113 6.29 -3.67 -5.79
N ASN A 114 6.53 -4.25 -6.95
CA ASN A 114 7.35 -3.63 -8.00
C ASN A 114 6.74 -2.32 -8.49
N TYR A 115 5.44 -2.32 -8.78
CA TYR A 115 4.67 -1.11 -9.11
C TYR A 115 4.73 -0.06 -8.00
N TRP A 116 4.52 -0.46 -6.74
CA TRP A 116 4.58 0.46 -5.61
C TRP A 116 5.98 1.05 -5.46
N THR A 117 7.03 0.24 -5.61
CA THR A 117 8.42 0.68 -5.50
C THR A 117 8.75 1.74 -6.55
N SER A 118 8.34 1.52 -7.81
CA SER A 118 8.55 2.50 -8.88
C SER A 118 7.70 3.76 -8.68
N ALA A 119 6.42 3.62 -8.37
CA ALA A 119 5.51 4.75 -8.15
C ALA A 119 5.91 5.62 -6.95
N THR A 120 6.40 5.02 -5.87
CA THR A 120 6.82 5.76 -4.67
C THR A 120 8.06 6.61 -4.95
N LYS A 121 9.01 6.10 -5.75
CA LYS A 121 10.22 6.84 -6.14
C LYS A 121 9.93 8.03 -7.06
N THR A 122 8.95 7.91 -7.96
CA THR A 122 8.63 8.98 -8.91
C THR A 122 7.73 10.07 -8.31
N GLN A 123 6.98 9.75 -7.26
CA GLN A 123 6.10 10.70 -6.61
C GLN A 123 6.87 11.58 -5.62
N SER A 124 6.95 12.87 -5.90
CA SER A 124 7.58 13.84 -5.00
C SER A 124 6.93 13.85 -3.60
N LYS A 125 5.64 13.47 -3.46
CA LYS A 125 4.89 13.42 -2.16
C LYS A 125 5.35 12.31 -1.25
N LEU A 126 6.04 11.34 -1.81
CA LEU A 126 6.55 10.19 -1.09
C LEU A 126 8.08 10.20 -1.05
N GLN A 127 8.74 11.35 -1.22
CA GLN A 127 10.19 11.43 -1.08
C GLN A 127 10.65 11.13 0.34
N CYS A 128 10.04 11.77 1.37
CA CYS A 128 10.32 11.44 2.76
C CYS A 128 10.04 9.96 3.01
N TYR A 129 8.87 9.48 2.57
CA TYR A 129 8.46 8.10 2.73
C TYR A 129 9.44 7.10 2.07
N SER A 130 9.94 7.41 0.87
CA SER A 130 10.93 6.61 0.14
C SER A 130 12.25 6.54 0.87
N ALA A 131 12.67 7.66 1.48
CA ALA A 131 13.93 7.74 2.20
C ALA A 131 13.95 6.90 3.49
N LEU A 132 12.78 6.53 4.03
CA LEU A 132 12.68 5.58 5.14
C LEU A 132 13.08 4.13 4.74
N ASN A 133 13.18 3.83 3.43
CA ASN A 133 13.59 2.53 2.89
C ASN A 133 12.90 1.33 3.56
N ARG A 134 11.59 1.43 3.79
CA ARG A 134 10.84 0.43 4.54
C ARG A 134 10.33 -0.71 3.69
N ARG A 135 10.16 -1.87 4.31
CA ARG A 135 9.47 -3.03 3.71
C ARG A 135 7.98 -2.73 3.52
N TYR A 136 7.38 -3.37 2.52
CA TYR A 136 5.93 -3.32 2.29
C TYR A 136 5.19 -4.18 3.32
N CYS A 137 5.00 -3.64 4.52
CA CYS A 137 4.27 -4.25 5.62
C CYS A 137 3.61 -3.18 6.49
N MET A 138 2.74 -3.59 7.41
CA MET A 138 2.19 -2.67 8.40
C MET A 138 3.33 -1.98 9.17
N ALA A 139 3.23 -0.68 9.38
CA ALA A 139 4.26 0.08 10.09
C ALA A 139 4.19 -0.18 11.59
N ASP A 140 5.35 -0.47 12.20
CA ASP A 140 5.43 -0.91 13.60
C ASP A 140 4.84 0.11 14.59
N TYR A 141 4.98 1.42 14.32
CA TYR A 141 4.40 2.44 15.20
C TYR A 141 2.87 2.36 15.30
N LEU A 142 2.19 1.75 14.32
CA LEU A 142 0.74 1.60 14.35
C LEU A 142 0.28 0.62 15.44
N SER A 143 1.10 -0.39 15.73
CA SER A 143 0.88 -1.37 16.81
C SER A 143 1.57 -0.97 18.11
N CYS A 144 2.77 -0.41 18.04
CA CYS A 144 3.61 -0.18 19.23
C CYS A 144 3.34 1.16 19.92
N VAL A 145 2.79 2.18 19.23
CA VAL A 145 2.50 3.48 19.86
C VAL A 145 1.05 3.49 20.37
N THR A 146 0.89 3.47 21.69
CA THR A 146 -0.43 3.46 22.34
C THR A 146 -1.21 4.76 22.09
N ASP A 147 -0.53 5.91 22.16
CA ASP A 147 -1.18 7.22 22.00
C ASP A 147 -1.68 7.43 20.54
N PRO A 148 -3.00 7.55 20.32
CA PRO A 148 -3.56 7.77 18.99
C PRO A 148 -3.16 9.12 18.37
N ARG A 149 -2.85 10.14 19.18
CA ARG A 149 -2.38 11.45 18.69
C ARG A 149 -0.99 11.32 18.11
N LEU A 150 -0.09 10.63 18.82
CA LEU A 150 1.27 10.37 18.33
C LEU A 150 1.26 9.49 17.09
N ARG A 151 0.43 8.43 17.03
CA ARG A 151 0.27 7.63 15.81
C ARG A 151 -0.18 8.46 14.61
N LYS A 152 -1.19 9.31 14.79
CA LYS A 152 -1.64 10.22 13.73
C LYS A 152 -0.50 11.13 13.28
N THR A 153 0.22 11.74 14.22
CA THR A 153 1.34 12.63 13.92
C THR A 153 2.42 11.91 13.11
N LEU A 154 2.83 10.72 13.53
CA LEU A 154 3.80 9.90 12.80
C LEU A 154 3.33 9.56 11.40
N ALA A 155 2.06 9.15 11.24
CA ALA A 155 1.49 8.87 9.92
C ALA A 155 1.52 10.12 9.01
N MET A 156 1.16 11.29 9.55
CA MET A 156 1.18 12.55 8.81
C MET A 156 2.60 12.93 8.37
N TYR A 157 3.60 12.82 9.24
CA TYR A 157 4.99 13.12 8.88
C TYR A 157 5.53 12.16 7.83
N ARG A 158 5.33 10.85 8.02
CA ARG A 158 5.86 9.83 7.09
C ARG A 158 5.27 9.94 5.70
N LEU A 159 4.01 10.39 5.59
CA LEU A 159 3.29 10.53 4.33
C LEU A 159 3.24 11.98 3.81
N SER A 160 4.02 12.90 4.40
CA SER A 160 4.01 14.34 4.10
C SER A 160 2.58 14.93 4.04
N SER A 161 1.71 14.48 4.95
CA SER A 161 0.31 14.90 5.08
C SER A 161 0.14 15.97 6.17
N HIS A 162 1.01 16.97 6.19
CA HIS A 162 0.99 18.07 7.16
C HIS A 162 1.20 19.43 6.48
N SER A 163 0.79 20.50 7.15
CA SER A 163 0.90 21.88 6.65
C SER A 163 2.20 22.60 7.05
N LEU A 164 3.25 21.86 7.42
CA LEU A 164 4.54 22.47 7.77
C LEU A 164 5.21 23.11 6.55
N ALA A 165 6.00 24.15 6.80
CA ALA A 165 6.70 24.94 5.78
C ALA A 165 7.49 24.08 4.77
N ILE A 166 8.03 22.94 5.21
CA ILE A 166 8.80 21.99 4.40
C ILE A 166 7.93 21.35 3.29
N GLU A 167 6.65 21.07 3.57
CA GLU A 167 5.71 20.53 2.56
C GLU A 167 4.97 21.66 1.84
N THR A 168 4.60 22.76 2.51
CA THR A 168 3.90 23.88 1.86
C THR A 168 4.80 24.66 0.90
N GLY A 169 6.10 24.76 1.19
CA GLY A 169 7.10 25.40 0.32
C GLY A 169 7.32 24.66 -0.99
N ARG A 170 6.99 23.36 -1.05
CA ARG A 170 7.10 22.53 -2.25
C ARG A 170 6.12 22.90 -3.37
N HIS A 171 5.04 23.60 -3.02
CA HIS A 171 4.03 24.07 -3.97
C HIS A 171 4.31 25.48 -4.51
N ARG A 172 5.34 26.17 -4.01
CA ARG A 172 5.72 27.50 -4.48
C ARG A 172 6.85 27.38 -5.49
N GLN A 173 6.60 27.78 -6.74
CA GLN A 173 7.60 27.81 -7.81
C GLN A 173 8.68 28.89 -7.59
N ASP A 174 8.44 29.85 -6.69
CA ASP A 174 9.27 31.04 -6.52
C ASP A 174 10.43 30.84 -5.51
N LEU A 175 10.59 29.63 -4.98
CA LEU A 175 11.67 29.30 -4.06
C LEU A 175 12.74 28.50 -4.82
N LEU A 176 13.99 28.93 -4.62
CA LEU A 176 15.22 28.30 -5.14
C LEU A 176 15.19 26.75 -5.05
N PRO A 177 16.01 26.05 -5.85
CA PRO A 177 16.21 24.60 -5.74
C PRO A 177 16.36 24.16 -4.27
N ARG A 178 15.92 22.95 -3.93
CA ARG A 178 15.82 22.46 -2.53
C ARG A 178 17.14 22.55 -1.75
N GLU A 179 18.26 22.56 -2.46
CA GLU A 179 19.62 22.70 -1.95
C GLU A 179 19.99 24.15 -1.59
N ASP A 180 19.30 25.12 -2.19
CA ASP A 180 19.56 26.57 -2.14
C ASP A 180 18.57 27.35 -1.26
N GLN A 181 17.54 26.71 -0.70
CA GLN A 181 16.61 27.32 0.25
C GLN A 181 17.27 27.51 1.63
N THR A 182 18.28 28.37 1.66
CA THR A 182 18.90 28.89 2.87
C THR A 182 17.97 29.94 3.48
N VAL A 183 17.54 29.73 4.72
CA VAL A 183 17.13 30.88 5.55
C VAL A 183 18.43 31.51 6.06
N PRO A 184 18.55 32.85 6.16
CA PRO A 184 19.83 33.55 6.41
C PRO A 184 20.53 33.25 7.75
N THR A 185 20.06 32.29 8.54
CA THR A 185 20.57 31.97 9.87
C THR A 185 20.45 30.47 10.15
N ALA A 186 21.36 29.67 9.58
CA ALA A 186 22.00 28.54 10.27
C ALA A 186 22.75 27.65 9.28
N HIS A 187 23.94 27.26 9.69
CA HIS A 187 25.01 26.66 8.93
C HIS A 187 24.80 25.16 8.61
N ASN A 188 23.87 24.76 7.72
CA ASN A 188 23.82 23.48 6.98
C ASN A 188 22.43 23.33 6.30
N ALA A 189 22.40 23.22 4.97
CA ALA A 189 21.16 22.95 4.23
C ALA A 189 20.52 21.56 4.53
N ARG A 190 21.22 20.69 5.29
CA ARG A 190 20.87 19.28 5.50
C ARG A 190 19.80 19.01 6.57
N TRP A 191 19.47 19.97 7.42
CA TRP A 191 18.61 19.73 8.60
C TRP A 191 17.11 19.98 8.40
N ARG A 192 16.65 20.20 7.16
CA ARG A 192 15.27 20.64 6.88
C ARG A 192 14.47 19.66 6.02
N THR A 193 14.62 18.37 6.28
CA THR A 193 13.77 17.34 5.66
C THR A 193 12.90 16.68 6.72
N GLU A 194 11.70 16.24 6.34
CA GLU A 194 10.83 15.47 7.24
C GLU A 194 11.57 14.23 7.77
N LEU A 195 12.48 13.67 6.97
CA LEU A 195 13.37 12.60 7.37
C LEU A 195 14.29 13.00 8.54
N HIS A 196 14.97 14.16 8.47
CA HIS A 196 15.81 14.63 9.57
C HIS A 196 15.01 14.80 10.87
N PHE A 197 13.78 15.34 10.78
CA PHE A 197 12.89 15.42 11.93
C PHE A 197 12.57 14.02 12.49
N LEU A 198 12.31 13.05 11.62
CA LEU A 198 12.00 11.67 12.01
C LEU A 198 13.19 10.82 12.47
N THR A 199 14.43 11.14 12.09
CA THR A 199 15.58 10.22 12.27
C THR A 199 16.82 10.83 12.92
N SER A 200 16.92 12.16 13.05
CA SER A 200 18.23 12.80 13.30
C SER A 200 18.19 14.13 14.05
N CYS A 201 17.02 14.69 14.37
CA CYS A 201 16.94 15.94 15.11
C CYS A 201 17.20 15.68 16.61
N SER A 202 18.13 16.42 17.23
CA SER A 202 18.38 16.35 18.68
C SER A 202 17.14 16.71 19.52
N TYR A 203 16.23 17.52 18.97
CA TYR A 203 14.93 17.85 19.57
C TYR A 203 13.92 16.68 19.47
N THR A 204 14.08 15.77 18.51
CA THR A 204 13.34 14.51 18.48
C THR A 204 14.09 13.37 19.13
N ARG A 205 15.38 13.47 19.42
CA ARG A 205 16.06 12.49 20.29
C ARG A 205 15.45 12.49 21.68
N THR A 206 14.90 13.61 22.18
CA THR A 206 14.03 13.63 23.37
C THR A 206 12.65 13.04 23.11
N LEU A 207 12.04 13.18 21.94
CA LEU A 207 10.78 12.49 21.62
C LEU A 207 10.97 10.98 21.43
N GLU A 208 11.97 10.53 20.69
CA GLU A 208 12.39 9.14 20.56
C GLU A 208 12.80 8.58 21.91
N THR A 209 13.68 9.22 22.69
CA THR A 209 14.02 8.69 24.02
C THR A 209 12.86 8.76 25.00
N HIS A 210 11.95 9.75 24.96
CA HIS A 210 10.77 9.79 25.84
C HIS A 210 9.66 8.84 25.38
N ILE A 211 9.55 8.56 24.07
CA ILE A 211 8.67 7.54 23.49
C ILE A 211 9.25 6.15 23.80
N PHE A 212 10.53 5.89 23.53
CA PHE A 212 11.21 4.63 23.84
C PHE A 212 11.36 4.36 25.36
N HIS A 213 11.54 5.39 26.19
CA HIS A 213 11.61 5.24 27.66
C HIS A 213 10.22 5.07 28.29
N LYS A 214 9.15 5.60 27.68
CA LYS A 214 7.77 5.21 28.03
C LYS A 214 7.44 3.78 27.57
N LEU A 215 7.99 3.33 26.44
CA LEU A 215 7.82 1.96 25.94
C LEU A 215 8.51 0.90 26.81
N ARG A 216 9.60 1.25 27.52
CA ARG A 216 10.31 0.33 28.44
C ARG A 216 9.69 0.25 29.84
N ASN A 217 8.93 1.27 30.25
CA ASN A 217 8.34 1.34 31.60
C ASN A 217 6.88 0.83 31.67
N THR A 218 6.34 0.29 30.57
CA THR A 218 5.01 -0.36 30.53
C THR A 218 5.08 -1.89 30.40
N GLU A 219 6.27 -2.49 30.55
CA GLU A 219 6.45 -3.94 30.82
C GLU A 219 6.71 -4.21 32.31
N GLY A 220 6.05 -3.45 33.18
CA GLY A 220 6.15 -3.57 34.62
C GLY A 220 4.81 -3.33 35.29
N LEU A 221 3.82 -4.17 34.95
CA LEU A 221 2.69 -4.61 35.78
C LEU A 221 1.83 -5.61 34.98
#